data_AF-A0AA43J5P7-F1
#
_entry.id   AF-A0AA43J5P7-F1
#
_cell.length_a   1.000
_cell.length_b   1.000
_cell.length_c   1.000
_cell.angle_alpha   90.00
_cell.angle_beta   90.00
_cell.angle_gamma   90.00
#
_symmetry.space_group_name_H-M   'P 1'
#
loop_
_entity.id
_entity.type
_entity.pdbx_description
1 polymer ?
#
loop_
_entity_poly.entity_id
_entity_poly.type
_entity_poly.pdbx_seq_one_letter_code
_entity_poly.pdbx_strand_id
1 'polypeptide(L)'
;MRRGVLTPLLFDAAVVLLTLVCFWPLTRFYFAQDDFILLEQASHGFASAVGTFFEARPGQFRPLTKGLYFLVTWPLLGLNPVAFHVLSILLHAANAILVAVLLRRMGISAAVSRFVAALFAFNVGYLEAVAWVSCVQQLIGCGFMLLSLIYGIDALEGGSVRRRVASSLALVLALASYEQTLAAPLVLLAWSAMRRGARATVATARARLWEQPVILVLYLLFTLGVRGVPDSGPYAMGLGTHVLSNLREYTGLAYALWVVFPAYGLPAGFTASHAVLIAVAGYLLYRRRFAELAFGLGTFLALLAPVLFVRDHTHSFHLYVPAIGLWFLAAVTVDDLLARVRAGSERTVHAALALMAVLVCVVSSVSVRANTTAIVDESFQMPRSFVLRRAMLAGRMRDDILARSALRGQPGRMVLVYPYPEILANWRNVHAALGQGSAIRLFLESPDLDVLFVPPAEPPPSDDPGIEVMIYTELGRCYTAAEVKDAQRRRALLEGGRSAAPADTTRVAPPAD
;
A
#
# COMPACT_ATOMS: atom_id res chain seq x y z
N MET A 1 27.13 32.63 2.71
CA MET A 1 26.14 31.68 3.26
C MET A 1 26.64 30.23 3.13
N ARG A 2 26.89 29.58 4.28
CA ARG A 2 26.46 28.20 4.64
C ARG A 2 26.81 27.00 3.72
N ARG A 3 28.09 26.60 3.63
CA ARG A 3 28.43 25.20 3.23
C ARG A 3 27.69 24.14 4.07
N GLY A 4 27.40 24.43 5.35
CA GLY A 4 26.68 23.51 6.25
C GLY A 4 25.17 23.32 6.01
N VAL A 5 24.51 24.21 5.27
CA VAL A 5 23.05 24.10 4.98
C VAL A 5 22.79 23.56 3.58
N LEU A 6 23.72 23.73 2.65
CA LEU A 6 23.61 23.19 1.29
C LEU A 6 23.67 21.65 1.28
N THR A 7 24.52 21.02 2.09
CA THR A 7 24.65 19.55 2.09
C THR A 7 23.38 18.81 2.53
N PRO A 8 22.66 19.22 3.60
CA PRO A 8 21.35 18.66 3.92
C PRO A 8 20.33 18.82 2.79
N LEU A 9 20.19 20.02 2.22
CA LEU A 9 19.22 20.30 1.16
C LEU A 9 19.50 19.49 -0.12
N LEU A 10 20.77 19.35 -0.49
CA LEU A 10 21.18 18.52 -1.63
C LEU A 10 20.84 17.04 -1.41
N PHE A 11 20.99 16.54 -0.18
CA PHE A 11 20.56 15.18 0.13
C PHE A 11 19.04 15.03 0.05
N ASP A 12 18.29 15.93 0.65
CA ASP A 12 16.82 15.88 0.64
C ASP A 12 16.30 15.95 -0.80
N ALA A 13 16.86 16.85 -1.62
CA ALA A 13 16.56 16.94 -3.05
C ALA A 13 16.94 15.67 -3.82
N ALA A 14 18.10 15.07 -3.51
CA ALA A 14 18.53 13.82 -4.13
C ALA A 14 17.61 12.65 -3.77
N VAL A 15 17.17 12.52 -2.51
CA VAL A 15 16.20 11.49 -2.10
C VAL A 15 14.90 11.67 -2.87
N VAL A 16 14.35 12.89 -2.91
CA VAL A 16 13.11 13.16 -3.65
C VAL A 16 13.27 12.80 -5.13
N LEU A 17 14.33 13.25 -5.78
CA LEU A 17 14.56 12.98 -7.20
C LEU A 17 14.75 11.48 -7.48
N LEU A 18 15.56 10.78 -6.67
CA LEU A 18 15.85 9.36 -6.88
C LEU A 18 14.63 8.49 -6.55
N THR A 19 13.84 8.83 -5.53
CA THR A 19 12.57 8.15 -5.24
C THR A 19 11.58 8.36 -6.39
N LEU A 20 11.50 9.57 -6.94
CA LEU A 20 10.72 9.83 -8.15
C LEU A 20 11.15 8.95 -9.32
N VAL A 21 12.44 8.89 -9.63
CA VAL A 21 12.97 8.05 -10.72
C VAL A 21 12.68 6.56 -10.47
N CYS A 22 12.91 6.08 -9.26
CA CYS A 22 12.73 4.67 -8.89
C CYS A 22 11.27 4.22 -9.02
N PHE A 23 10.32 5.05 -8.58
CA PHE A 23 8.89 4.72 -8.59
C PHE A 23 8.12 5.32 -9.78
N TRP A 24 8.78 6.07 -10.67
CA TRP A 24 8.15 6.66 -11.87
C TRP A 24 7.35 5.67 -12.73
N PRO A 25 7.77 4.39 -12.91
CA PRO A 25 6.98 3.42 -13.67
C PRO A 25 5.53 3.24 -13.18
N LEU A 26 5.23 3.57 -11.92
CA LEU A 26 3.88 3.51 -11.37
C LEU A 26 2.90 4.47 -12.06
N THR A 27 3.38 5.60 -12.58
CA THR A 27 2.55 6.61 -13.26
C THR A 27 1.86 6.11 -14.54
N ARG A 28 2.25 4.93 -15.03
CA ARG A 28 1.64 4.28 -16.21
C ARG A 28 0.37 3.52 -15.90
N PHE A 29 0.09 3.29 -14.61
CA PHE A 29 -1.08 2.55 -14.18
C PHE A 29 -2.26 3.49 -13.94
N TYR A 30 -3.45 2.94 -14.11
CA TYR A 30 -4.69 3.64 -13.81
C TYR A 30 -5.06 3.47 -12.33
N PHE A 31 -6.26 3.89 -11.95
CA PHE A 31 -6.81 3.65 -10.62
C PHE A 31 -7.22 2.17 -10.43
N ALA A 32 -7.24 1.72 -9.17
CA ALA A 32 -7.64 0.37 -8.80
C ALA A 32 -8.56 0.35 -7.57
N GLN A 33 -9.59 -0.50 -7.62
CA GLN A 33 -10.41 -0.85 -6.44
C GLN A 33 -11.08 0.35 -5.79
N ASP A 34 -10.84 0.51 -4.49
CA ASP A 34 -11.41 1.54 -3.65
C ASP A 34 -11.05 2.94 -4.15
N ASP A 35 -10.02 3.09 -5.00
CA ASP A 35 -9.74 4.35 -5.70
C ASP A 35 -11.00 4.91 -6.36
N PHE A 36 -11.75 4.06 -7.09
CA PHE A 36 -12.95 4.49 -7.79
C PHE A 36 -14.09 4.85 -6.85
N ILE A 37 -14.24 4.12 -5.74
CA ILE A 37 -15.26 4.40 -4.74
C ILE A 37 -15.01 5.78 -4.12
N LEU A 38 -13.76 6.07 -3.75
CA LEU A 38 -13.40 7.32 -3.10
C LEU A 38 -13.41 8.52 -4.07
N LEU A 39 -12.99 8.31 -5.31
CA LEU A 39 -13.06 9.33 -6.37
C LEU A 39 -14.51 9.64 -6.74
N GLU A 40 -15.37 8.62 -6.85
CA GLU A 40 -16.80 8.79 -7.11
C GLU A 40 -17.47 9.59 -6.00
N GLN A 41 -17.25 9.19 -4.74
CA GLN A 41 -17.79 9.91 -3.59
C GLN A 41 -17.33 11.37 -3.55
N ALA A 42 -16.05 11.64 -3.87
CA ALA A 42 -15.54 13.00 -3.96
C ALA A 42 -16.17 13.80 -5.13
N SER A 43 -16.52 13.12 -6.23
CA SER A 43 -17.15 13.73 -7.40
C SER A 43 -18.55 14.29 -7.14
N HIS A 44 -19.26 13.75 -6.14
CA HIS A 44 -20.59 14.20 -5.72
C HIS A 44 -20.57 15.42 -4.78
N GLY A 45 -19.38 16.01 -4.53
CA GLY A 45 -19.22 17.22 -3.74
C GLY A 45 -19.22 17.02 -2.22
N PHE A 46 -19.07 18.13 -1.49
CA PHE A 46 -18.78 18.11 -0.05
C PHE A 46 -19.84 17.39 0.80
N ALA A 47 -21.12 17.57 0.51
CA ALA A 47 -22.18 16.94 1.28
C ALA A 47 -22.14 15.40 1.19
N SER A 48 -21.92 14.86 -0.02
CA SER A 48 -21.78 13.41 -0.24
C SER A 48 -20.50 12.87 0.38
N ALA A 49 -19.38 13.59 0.20
CA ALA A 49 -18.11 13.22 0.80
C ALA A 49 -18.19 13.19 2.33
N VAL A 50 -18.72 14.23 2.99
CA VAL A 50 -18.82 14.33 4.46
C VAL A 50 -19.62 13.21 5.11
N GLY A 51 -20.66 12.70 4.45
CA GLY A 51 -21.41 11.54 4.94
C GLY A 51 -20.50 10.35 5.22
N THR A 52 -19.53 10.11 4.33
CA THR A 52 -18.57 8.99 4.44
C THR A 52 -17.50 9.20 5.51
N PHE A 53 -17.20 10.45 5.91
CA PHE A 53 -16.24 10.72 6.99
C PHE A 53 -16.68 10.12 8.31
N PHE A 54 -18.00 10.07 8.53
CA PHE A 54 -18.61 9.59 9.77
C PHE A 54 -19.30 8.24 9.60
N GLU A 55 -19.11 7.56 8.46
CA GLU A 55 -19.52 6.17 8.34
C GLU A 55 -18.69 5.29 9.28
N ALA A 56 -19.24 5.04 10.47
CA ALA A 56 -18.64 4.21 11.50
C ALA A 56 -18.78 2.72 11.18
N ARG A 57 -18.38 2.30 9.98
CA ARG A 57 -18.29 0.88 9.62
C ARG A 57 -16.94 0.29 10.10
N PRO A 58 -16.91 -0.96 10.58
CA PRO A 58 -15.67 -1.64 10.94
C PRO A 58 -14.65 -1.56 9.80
N GLY A 59 -13.44 -1.07 10.09
CA GLY A 59 -12.36 -0.99 9.09
C GLY A 59 -12.41 0.21 8.12
N GLN A 60 -13.43 1.07 8.21
CA GLN A 60 -13.69 2.11 7.22
C GLN A 60 -13.44 3.54 7.72
N PHE A 61 -13.49 3.81 9.03
CA PHE A 61 -13.30 5.15 9.57
C PHE A 61 -11.86 5.66 9.46
N ARG A 62 -11.58 6.43 8.40
CA ARG A 62 -10.31 7.12 8.12
C ARG A 62 -10.59 8.50 7.52
N PRO A 63 -11.20 9.42 8.29
CA PRO A 63 -11.75 10.68 7.76
C PRO A 63 -10.72 11.53 7.01
N LEU A 64 -9.44 11.52 7.40
CA LEU A 64 -8.43 12.33 6.75
C LEU A 64 -8.07 11.82 5.35
N THR A 65 -8.02 10.50 5.16
CA THR A 65 -7.43 9.87 3.96
C THR A 65 -8.45 9.24 3.03
N LYS A 66 -9.59 8.79 3.54
CA LYS A 66 -10.75 8.38 2.72
C LYS A 66 -11.68 9.55 2.39
N GLY A 67 -11.76 10.56 3.25
CA GLY A 67 -12.60 11.73 3.05
C GLY A 67 -11.83 12.94 2.53
N LEU A 68 -11.14 13.64 3.44
CA LEU A 68 -10.60 14.98 3.15
C LEU A 68 -9.60 14.99 2.01
N TYR A 69 -8.73 13.99 1.95
CA TYR A 69 -7.75 13.85 0.88
C TYR A 69 -8.41 13.84 -0.50
N PHE A 70 -9.40 12.97 -0.74
CA PHE A 70 -10.07 12.88 -2.04
C PHE A 70 -10.96 14.09 -2.31
N LEU A 71 -11.61 14.67 -1.29
CA LEU A 71 -12.37 15.90 -1.43
C LEU A 71 -11.50 17.10 -1.87
N VAL A 72 -10.29 17.22 -1.35
CA VAL A 72 -9.37 18.31 -1.72
C VAL A 72 -8.70 18.04 -3.07
N THR A 73 -8.32 16.79 -3.34
CA THR A 73 -7.57 16.43 -4.56
C THR A 73 -8.47 16.30 -5.78
N TRP A 74 -9.73 15.85 -5.65
CA TRP A 74 -10.63 15.65 -6.78
C TRP A 74 -10.83 16.90 -7.63
N PRO A 75 -11.21 18.08 -7.08
CA PRO A 75 -11.39 19.29 -7.88
C PRO A 75 -10.10 19.79 -8.55
N LEU A 76 -8.93 19.39 -8.04
CA LEU A 76 -7.63 19.83 -8.54
C LEU A 76 -7.05 18.89 -9.60
N LEU A 77 -7.29 17.58 -9.45
CA LEU A 77 -6.63 16.53 -10.22
C LEU A 77 -7.59 15.77 -11.15
N GLY A 78 -8.90 15.79 -10.87
CA GLY A 78 -9.91 15.02 -11.61
C GLY A 78 -9.57 13.53 -11.70
N LEU A 79 -9.89 12.91 -12.84
CA LEU A 79 -9.54 11.52 -13.15
C LEU A 79 -8.12 11.38 -13.74
N ASN A 80 -7.13 12.13 -13.23
CA ASN A 80 -5.74 12.04 -13.68
C ASN A 80 -4.89 11.12 -12.77
N PRO A 81 -4.72 9.83 -13.09
CA PRO A 81 -3.96 8.89 -12.25
C PRO A 81 -2.49 9.29 -12.05
N VAL A 82 -1.88 9.93 -13.06
CA VAL A 82 -0.47 10.35 -13.00
C VAL A 82 -0.26 11.30 -11.83
N ALA A 83 -1.16 12.27 -11.65
CA ALA A 83 -1.04 13.26 -10.58
C ALA A 83 -1.14 12.61 -9.19
N PHE A 84 -2.04 11.65 -9.00
CA PHE A 84 -2.17 10.91 -7.75
C PHE A 84 -0.93 10.05 -7.45
N HIS A 85 -0.39 9.33 -8.44
CA HIS A 85 0.83 8.56 -8.25
C HIS A 85 2.03 9.46 -7.92
N VAL A 86 2.17 10.60 -8.59
CA VAL A 86 3.23 11.58 -8.26
C VAL A 86 3.08 12.07 -6.81
N LEU A 87 1.87 12.38 -6.36
CA LEU A 87 1.62 12.79 -4.97
C LEU A 87 2.00 11.69 -3.97
N SER A 88 1.62 10.43 -4.21
CA SER A 88 2.03 9.30 -3.38
C SER A 88 3.56 9.14 -3.32
N ILE A 89 4.25 9.28 -4.45
CA ILE A 89 5.72 9.17 -4.49
C ILE A 89 6.38 10.32 -3.71
N LEU A 90 5.85 11.54 -3.82
CA LEU A 90 6.33 12.70 -3.06
C LEU A 90 6.09 12.54 -1.55
N LEU A 91 4.93 12.02 -1.16
CA LEU A 91 4.64 11.70 0.25
C LEU A 91 5.58 10.61 0.79
N HIS A 92 5.90 9.59 -0.01
CA HIS A 92 6.88 8.57 0.34
C HIS A 92 8.28 9.16 0.56
N ALA A 93 8.74 10.01 -0.36
CA ALA A 93 10.03 10.70 -0.22
C ALA A 93 10.06 11.63 1.01
N ALA A 94 8.98 12.36 1.29
CA ALA A 94 8.85 13.19 2.48
C ALA A 94 8.95 12.36 3.77
N ASN A 95 8.32 11.18 3.81
CA ASN A 95 8.44 10.28 4.95
C ASN A 95 9.86 9.73 5.13
N ALA A 96 10.60 9.46 4.05
CA ALA A 96 12.00 9.07 4.15
C ALA A 96 12.85 10.19 4.79
N ILE A 97 12.63 11.45 4.42
CA ILE A 97 13.28 12.60 5.07
C ILE A 97 12.91 12.65 6.56
N LEU A 98 11.62 12.47 6.90
CA LEU A 98 11.18 12.43 8.29
C LEU A 98 11.80 11.26 9.08
N VAL A 99 12.02 10.09 8.46
CA VAL A 99 12.78 8.98 9.05
C VAL A 99 14.21 9.42 9.36
N ALA A 100 14.89 10.12 8.45
CA ALA A 100 16.24 10.66 8.72
C ALA A 100 16.23 11.64 9.89
N VAL A 101 15.21 12.50 9.99
CA VAL A 101 15.05 13.46 11.10
C VAL A 101 14.81 12.73 12.42
N LEU A 102 13.93 11.72 12.43
CA LEU A 102 13.64 10.92 13.61
C LEU A 102 14.87 10.17 14.11
N LEU A 103 15.60 9.48 13.22
CA LEU A 103 16.82 8.75 13.58
C LEU A 103 17.89 9.68 14.19
N ARG A 104 18.05 10.90 13.65
CA ARG A 104 18.95 11.91 14.24
C ARG A 104 18.50 12.35 15.63
N ARG A 105 17.20 12.52 15.84
CA ARG A 105 16.65 12.83 17.18
C ARG A 105 16.89 11.69 18.16
N MET A 106 16.91 10.46 17.66
CA MET A 106 17.27 9.27 18.43
C MET A 106 18.79 9.09 18.61
N GLY A 107 19.62 10.08 18.23
CA GLY A 107 21.05 10.08 18.48
C GLY A 107 21.90 9.35 17.46
N ILE A 108 21.33 8.93 16.32
CA ILE A 108 22.09 8.35 15.20
C ILE A 108 22.85 9.46 14.47
N SER A 109 24.07 9.16 14.01
CA SER A 109 24.85 10.14 13.25
C SER A 109 24.15 10.62 11.99
N ALA A 110 24.48 11.85 11.62
CA ALA A 110 23.93 12.56 10.48
C ALA A 110 23.95 11.77 9.16
N ALA A 111 25.07 11.10 8.89
CA ALA A 111 25.29 10.36 7.66
C ALA A 111 24.52 9.03 7.67
N VAL A 112 24.52 8.31 8.79
CA VAL A 112 23.81 7.04 8.91
C VAL A 112 22.30 7.22 8.85
N SER A 113 21.76 8.26 9.51
CA SER A 113 20.32 8.55 9.41
C SER A 113 19.87 8.81 7.97
N ARG A 114 20.68 9.52 7.19
CA ARG A 114 20.43 9.78 5.76
C ARG A 114 20.56 8.51 4.92
N PHE A 115 21.61 7.74 5.15
CA PHE A 115 21.82 6.47 4.45
C PHE A 115 20.64 5.51 4.68
N VAL A 116 20.23 5.30 5.93
CA VAL A 116 19.10 4.43 6.28
C VAL A 116 17.77 4.98 5.75
N ALA A 117 17.56 6.29 5.77
CA ALA A 117 16.41 6.90 5.13
C ALA A 117 16.37 6.66 3.61
N ALA A 118 17.52 6.69 2.94
CA ALA A 118 17.60 6.32 1.52
C ALA A 118 17.23 4.84 1.32
N LEU A 119 17.70 3.92 2.18
CA LEU A 119 17.29 2.52 2.13
C LEU A 119 15.78 2.33 2.35
N PHE A 120 15.18 3.09 3.28
CA PHE A 120 13.73 3.14 3.47
C PHE A 120 13.01 3.62 2.19
N ALA A 121 13.48 4.72 1.59
CA ALA A 121 12.94 5.30 0.36
C ALA A 121 13.03 4.37 -0.86
N PHE A 122 13.96 3.43 -0.87
CA PHE A 122 14.18 2.51 -2.00
C PHE A 122 13.70 1.10 -1.68
N ASN A 123 13.02 0.88 -0.55
CA ASN A 123 12.52 -0.44 -0.21
C ASN A 123 11.32 -0.82 -1.08
N VAL A 124 11.51 -1.80 -1.95
CA VAL A 124 10.49 -2.28 -2.89
C VAL A 124 9.33 -2.96 -2.16
N GLY A 125 9.53 -3.38 -0.90
CA GLY A 125 8.45 -3.85 -0.02
C GLY A 125 7.33 -2.82 0.20
N TYR A 126 7.57 -1.55 -0.11
CA TYR A 126 6.57 -0.48 -0.02
C TYR A 126 5.81 -0.22 -1.33
N LEU A 127 6.08 -0.99 -2.38
CA LEU A 127 5.49 -0.81 -3.72
C LEU A 127 3.97 -0.64 -3.66
N GLU A 128 3.26 -1.50 -2.94
CA GLU A 128 1.79 -1.45 -2.88
C GLU A 128 1.28 -0.22 -2.13
N ALA A 129 1.98 0.22 -1.06
CA ALA A 129 1.63 1.42 -0.32
C ALA A 129 1.80 2.70 -1.17
N VAL A 130 2.75 2.70 -2.10
CA VAL A 130 3.02 3.83 -3.00
C VAL A 130 2.16 3.78 -4.27
N ALA A 131 1.91 2.58 -4.80
CA ALA A 131 1.18 2.38 -6.05
C ALA A 131 -0.34 2.51 -5.89
N TRP A 132 -0.90 2.05 -4.77
CA TRP A 132 -2.34 2.08 -4.58
C TRP A 132 -2.77 3.46 -4.06
N VAL A 133 -3.51 4.23 -4.87
CA VAL A 133 -3.87 5.63 -4.54
C VAL A 133 -4.68 5.70 -3.24
N SER A 134 -5.67 4.83 -3.05
CA SER A 134 -6.45 4.73 -1.82
C SER A 134 -5.73 3.97 -0.71
N CYS A 135 -4.43 3.68 -0.85
CA CYS A 135 -3.54 3.25 0.23
C CYS A 135 -2.75 4.43 0.82
N VAL A 136 -3.06 5.67 0.42
CA VAL A 136 -2.46 6.91 0.93
C VAL A 136 -2.53 7.05 2.47
N GLN A 137 -3.42 6.32 3.15
CA GLN A 137 -3.43 6.16 4.62
C GLN A 137 -2.08 5.72 5.19
N GLN A 138 -1.36 4.85 4.48
CA GLN A 138 -0.03 4.42 4.90
C GLN A 138 0.95 5.59 4.87
N LEU A 139 0.87 6.42 3.83
CA LEU A 139 1.81 7.52 3.60
C LEU A 139 1.51 8.70 4.52
N ILE A 140 0.28 9.22 4.50
CA ILE A 140 -0.13 10.37 5.32
C ILE A 140 -0.11 9.99 6.81
N GLY A 141 -0.63 8.81 7.16
CA GLY A 141 -0.60 8.32 8.53
C GLY A 141 0.81 8.17 9.07
N CYS A 142 1.73 7.57 8.28
CA CYS A 142 3.14 7.49 8.65
C CYS A 142 3.77 8.88 8.83
N GLY A 143 3.52 9.82 7.92
CA GLY A 143 4.07 11.18 8.01
C GLY A 143 3.66 11.89 9.30
N PHE A 144 2.37 11.88 9.63
CA PHE A 144 1.88 12.44 10.89
C PHE A 144 2.37 11.68 12.12
N MET A 145 2.49 10.36 12.03
CA MET A 145 3.06 9.57 13.11
C MET A 145 4.53 9.94 13.37
N LEU A 146 5.35 10.04 12.33
CA LEU A 146 6.75 10.44 12.43
C LEU A 146 6.88 11.85 13.03
N LEU A 147 6.03 12.80 12.61
CA LEU A 147 5.98 14.13 13.22
C LEU A 147 5.59 14.05 14.70
N SER A 148 4.61 13.22 15.06
CA SER A 148 4.23 13.00 16.45
C SER A 148 5.40 12.47 17.29
N LEU A 149 6.15 11.51 16.76
CA LEU A 149 7.34 10.97 17.40
C LEU A 149 8.45 12.02 17.54
N ILE A 150 8.78 12.75 16.47
CA ILE A 150 9.83 13.79 16.46
C ILE A 150 9.53 14.87 17.50
N TYR A 151 8.32 15.44 17.46
CA TYR A 151 7.91 16.49 18.41
C TYR A 151 7.71 15.95 19.82
N GLY A 152 7.31 14.68 19.96
CA GLY A 152 7.12 14.01 21.24
C GLY A 152 8.44 13.76 21.95
N ILE A 153 9.47 13.33 21.22
CA ILE A 153 10.85 13.22 21.74
C ILE A 153 11.33 14.59 22.20
N ASP A 154 11.20 15.62 21.35
CA ASP A 154 11.57 17.00 21.71
C ASP A 154 10.84 17.44 23.02
N ALA A 155 9.55 17.14 23.16
CA ALA A 155 8.76 17.50 24.34
C ALA A 155 9.20 16.76 25.62
N LEU A 156 9.57 15.48 25.50
CA LEU A 156 10.08 14.66 26.59
C LEU A 156 11.49 15.08 27.04
N GLU A 157 12.28 15.66 26.15
CA GLU A 157 13.67 16.10 26.39
C GLU A 157 13.77 17.58 26.82
N GLY A 158 12.68 18.14 27.34
CA GLY A 158 12.66 19.51 27.89
C GLY A 158 12.09 20.56 26.94
N GLY A 159 11.52 20.14 25.79
CA GLY A 159 10.88 21.02 24.82
C GLY A 159 9.68 21.80 25.36
N SER A 160 9.27 22.82 24.60
CA SER A 160 8.18 23.72 24.96
C SER A 160 6.79 23.10 24.81
N VAL A 161 5.78 23.74 25.41
CA VAL A 161 4.36 23.39 25.21
C VAL A 161 3.99 23.30 23.73
N ARG A 162 4.59 24.14 22.87
CA ARG A 162 4.39 24.07 21.42
C ARG A 162 4.76 22.71 20.82
N ARG A 163 5.88 22.10 21.25
CA ARG A 163 6.31 20.77 20.78
C ARG A 163 5.34 19.68 21.26
N ARG A 164 4.87 19.77 22.51
CA ARG A 164 3.84 18.88 23.04
C ARG A 164 2.55 18.97 22.23
N VAL A 165 2.02 20.17 22.02
CA VAL A 165 0.78 20.39 21.24
C VAL A 165 0.95 19.91 19.80
N ALA A 166 2.09 20.20 19.16
CA ALA A 166 2.37 19.71 17.81
C ALA A 166 2.42 18.17 17.75
N SER A 167 3.02 17.51 18.77
CA SER A 167 3.06 16.05 18.86
C SER A 167 1.65 15.44 19.01
N SER A 168 0.82 16.02 19.88
CA SER A 168 -0.55 15.55 20.10
C SER A 168 -1.47 15.81 18.90
N LEU A 169 -1.35 16.97 18.25
CA LEU A 169 -2.10 17.27 17.02
C LEU A 169 -1.69 16.29 15.89
N ALA A 170 -0.39 16.06 15.72
CA ALA A 170 0.09 15.09 14.75
C ALA A 170 -0.40 13.66 15.08
N LEU A 171 -0.50 13.28 16.36
CA LEU A 171 -1.10 12.00 16.76
C LEU A 171 -2.57 11.90 16.34
N VAL A 172 -3.37 12.93 16.58
CA VAL A 172 -4.79 12.97 16.16
C VAL A 172 -4.90 12.81 14.64
N LEU A 173 -4.08 13.53 13.87
CA LEU A 173 -4.06 13.43 12.41
C LEU A 173 -3.58 12.06 11.91
N ALA A 174 -2.62 11.44 12.61
CA ALA A 174 -2.16 10.09 12.32
C ALA A 174 -3.29 9.07 12.53
N LEU A 175 -3.98 9.12 13.69
CA LEU A 175 -5.12 8.26 14.00
C LEU A 175 -6.32 8.48 13.06
N ALA A 176 -6.57 9.73 12.66
CA ALA A 176 -7.60 10.08 11.67
C ALA A 176 -7.27 9.57 10.25
N SER A 177 -6.00 9.24 10.00
CA SER A 177 -5.52 8.68 8.74
C SER A 177 -5.51 7.16 8.76
N TYR A 178 -4.96 6.58 9.84
CA TYR A 178 -4.66 5.16 9.88
C TYR A 178 -4.51 4.59 11.30
N GLU A 179 -5.23 3.52 11.59
CA GLU A 179 -5.27 2.90 12.91
C GLU A 179 -3.95 2.29 13.38
N GLN A 180 -3.04 1.86 12.48
CA GLN A 180 -1.74 1.30 12.91
C GLN A 180 -0.86 2.31 13.66
N THR A 181 -1.15 3.61 13.54
CA THR A 181 -0.40 4.65 14.26
C THR A 181 -0.77 4.74 15.74
N LEU A 182 -1.74 3.95 16.22
CA LEU A 182 -2.20 3.97 17.62
C LEU A 182 -1.09 3.70 18.63
N ALA A 183 -0.05 2.97 18.23
CA ALA A 183 1.05 2.65 19.12
C ALA A 183 2.10 3.76 19.24
N ALA A 184 1.96 4.89 18.53
CA ALA A 184 2.95 5.98 18.58
C ALA A 184 3.24 6.51 20.00
N PRO A 185 2.26 6.68 20.91
CA PRO A 185 2.56 7.06 22.29
C PRO A 185 3.34 5.97 23.04
N LEU A 186 3.09 4.68 22.76
CA LEU A 186 3.86 3.59 23.33
C LEU A 186 5.32 3.62 22.86
N VAL A 187 5.57 3.99 21.60
CA VAL A 187 6.93 4.19 21.07
C VAL A 187 7.64 5.33 21.80
N LEU A 188 6.96 6.46 22.06
CA LEU A 188 7.52 7.57 22.85
C LEU A 188 7.85 7.16 24.28
N LEU A 189 6.96 6.39 24.92
CA LEU A 189 7.20 5.85 26.26
C LEU A 189 8.36 4.84 26.27
N ALA A 190 8.45 3.97 25.27
CA ALA A 190 9.56 3.02 25.13
C ALA A 190 10.90 3.73 24.91
N TRP A 191 10.92 4.77 24.06
CA TRP A 191 12.10 5.62 23.85
C TRP A 191 12.54 6.28 25.15
N SER A 192 11.61 6.91 25.86
CA SER A 192 11.90 7.51 27.16
C SER A 192 12.41 6.46 28.15
N ALA A 193 11.75 5.31 28.26
CA ALA A 193 12.15 4.25 29.18
C ALA A 193 13.56 3.73 28.90
N MET A 194 13.94 3.59 27.63
CA MET A 194 15.29 3.24 27.21
C MET A 194 16.33 4.27 27.66
N ARG A 195 15.99 5.57 27.63
CA ARG A 195 16.92 6.68 27.93
C ARG A 195 17.03 7.03 29.41
N ARG A 196 15.93 6.95 30.17
CA ARG A 196 15.85 7.44 31.56
C ARG A 196 15.26 6.45 32.56
N GLY A 197 14.89 5.25 32.13
CA GLY A 197 14.22 4.25 32.95
C GLY A 197 12.72 4.47 33.10
N ALA A 198 12.02 3.41 33.54
CA ALA A 198 10.55 3.37 33.58
C ALA A 198 9.93 4.39 34.54
N ARG A 199 10.46 4.51 35.78
CA ARG A 199 9.92 5.42 36.80
C ARG A 199 9.96 6.89 36.35
N ALA A 200 11.11 7.35 35.85
CA ALA A 200 11.28 8.70 35.34
C ALA A 200 10.46 8.96 34.06
N THR A 201 10.21 7.92 33.27
CA THR A 201 9.34 8.00 32.09
C THR A 201 7.90 8.31 32.45
N VAL A 202 7.33 7.60 33.44
CA VAL A 202 5.95 7.87 33.89
C VAL A 202 5.81 9.30 34.40
N ALA A 203 6.75 9.76 35.23
CA ALA A 203 6.73 11.13 35.74
C ALA A 203 6.84 12.18 34.60
N THR A 204 7.75 11.96 33.64
CA THR A 204 7.93 12.88 32.51
C THR A 204 6.70 12.89 31.61
N ALA A 205 6.17 11.72 31.23
CA ALA A 205 5.02 11.59 30.36
C ALA A 205 3.78 12.23 31.00
N ARG A 206 3.57 12.04 32.30
CA ARG A 206 2.49 12.72 33.05
C ARG A 206 2.61 14.24 33.01
N ALA A 207 3.83 14.78 33.02
CA ALA A 207 4.04 16.22 32.96
C ALA A 207 3.98 16.78 31.52
N ARG A 208 4.43 16.00 30.53
CA ARG A 208 4.79 16.50 29.19
C ARG A 208 3.98 15.91 28.05
N LEU A 209 3.20 14.85 28.25
CA LEU A 209 2.40 14.17 27.20
C LEU A 209 1.08 13.61 27.77
N TRP A 210 0.52 14.21 28.83
CA TRP A 210 -0.69 13.70 29.50
C TRP A 210 -1.92 13.64 28.58
N GLU A 211 -1.94 14.46 27.52
CA GLU A 211 -3.02 14.49 26.54
C GLU A 211 -3.06 13.22 25.67
N GLN A 212 -1.91 12.60 25.40
CA GLN A 212 -1.84 11.47 24.46
C GLN A 212 -2.57 10.21 24.97
N PRO A 213 -2.44 9.79 26.24
CA PRO A 213 -3.27 8.73 26.80
C PRO A 213 -4.78 9.01 26.68
N VAL A 214 -5.20 10.27 26.88
CA VAL A 214 -6.62 10.67 26.75
C VAL A 214 -7.07 10.51 25.30
N ILE A 215 -6.28 11.00 24.34
CA ILE A 215 -6.55 10.82 22.90
C ILE A 215 -6.68 9.35 22.55
N LEU A 216 -5.77 8.49 23.04
CA LEU A 216 -5.83 7.05 22.79
C LEU A 216 -7.08 6.41 23.39
N VAL A 217 -7.43 6.74 24.63
CA VAL A 217 -8.64 6.21 25.26
C VAL A 217 -9.88 6.64 24.48
N LEU A 218 -9.99 7.91 24.10
CA LEU A 218 -11.12 8.39 23.29
C LEU A 218 -11.21 7.69 21.93
N TYR A 219 -10.06 7.51 21.25
CA TYR A 219 -10.00 6.78 19.99
C TYR A 219 -10.39 5.31 20.14
N LEU A 220 -9.95 4.65 21.21
CA LEU A 220 -10.30 3.25 21.51
C LEU A 220 -11.78 3.11 21.89
N LEU A 221 -12.33 4.02 22.71
CA LEU A 221 -13.75 4.04 23.04
C LEU A 221 -14.60 4.23 21.78
N PHE A 222 -14.21 5.14 20.89
CA PHE A 222 -14.86 5.29 19.58
C PHE A 222 -14.72 4.02 18.73
N THR A 223 -13.52 3.42 18.68
CA THR A 223 -13.26 2.23 17.88
C THR A 223 -14.06 1.02 18.37
N LEU A 224 -14.11 0.79 19.68
CA LEU A 224 -14.78 -0.37 20.28
C LEU A 224 -16.29 -0.16 20.45
N GLY A 225 -16.72 1.07 20.74
CA GLY A 225 -18.11 1.39 21.04
C GLY A 225 -18.94 1.81 19.82
N VAL A 226 -18.32 2.34 18.76
CA VAL A 226 -19.03 2.83 17.56
C VAL A 226 -18.64 2.05 16.32
N ARG A 227 -17.33 1.92 16.04
CA ARG A 227 -16.84 1.25 14.82
C ARG A 227 -16.94 -0.28 14.89
N GLY A 228 -16.80 -0.88 16.06
CA GLY A 228 -16.70 -2.33 16.24
C GLY A 228 -15.39 -2.92 15.70
N VAL A 229 -15.08 -4.14 16.14
CA VAL A 229 -13.95 -4.92 15.64
C VAL A 229 -14.46 -5.81 14.50
N PRO A 230 -13.79 -5.84 13.33
CA PRO A 230 -14.13 -6.77 12.26
C PRO A 230 -14.15 -8.23 12.74
N ASP A 231 -15.31 -8.87 12.68
CA ASP A 231 -15.56 -10.26 13.11
C ASP A 231 -15.69 -11.23 11.92
N SER A 232 -15.79 -10.70 10.70
CA SER A 232 -16.06 -11.44 9.47
C SER A 232 -15.33 -10.83 8.28
N GLY A 233 -15.23 -11.60 7.19
CA GLY A 233 -14.55 -11.18 5.96
C GLY A 233 -13.01 -11.14 6.08
N PRO A 234 -12.31 -10.51 5.11
CA PRO A 234 -10.85 -10.54 5.03
C PRO A 234 -10.14 -9.98 6.27
N TYR A 235 -10.80 -9.07 7.00
CA TYR A 235 -10.25 -8.41 8.18
C TYR A 235 -10.56 -9.11 9.49
N ALA A 236 -11.20 -10.29 9.46
CA ALA A 236 -11.52 -11.05 10.65
C ALA A 236 -10.26 -11.32 11.49
N MET A 237 -10.33 -10.99 12.78
CA MET A 237 -9.22 -11.17 13.70
C MET A 237 -9.27 -12.54 14.40
N GLY A 238 -8.12 -13.03 14.82
CA GLY A 238 -8.03 -14.24 15.64
C GLY A 238 -6.64 -14.50 16.21
N LEU A 239 -6.58 -15.37 17.20
CA LEU A 239 -5.33 -15.96 17.70
C LEU A 239 -5.18 -17.36 17.13
N GLY A 240 -4.01 -17.66 16.59
CA GLY A 240 -3.75 -18.93 15.89
C GLY A 240 -2.36 -18.94 15.26
N THR A 241 -2.05 -20.01 14.51
CA THR A 241 -0.76 -20.18 13.82
C THR A 241 -0.49 -19.10 12.77
N HIS A 242 -1.54 -18.49 12.21
CA HIS A 242 -1.45 -17.37 11.27
C HIS A 242 -0.71 -16.16 11.86
N VAL A 243 -0.75 -15.94 13.18
CA VAL A 243 0.01 -14.86 13.83
C VAL A 243 1.51 -15.00 13.59
N LEU A 244 2.02 -16.24 13.65
CA LEU A 244 3.43 -16.53 13.39
C LEU A 244 3.75 -16.45 11.90
N SER A 245 2.84 -16.91 11.03
CA SER A 245 2.96 -16.77 9.57
C SER A 245 3.02 -15.30 9.16
N ASN A 246 2.12 -14.48 9.70
CA ASN A 246 2.08 -13.03 9.47
C ASN A 246 3.40 -12.37 9.92
N LEU A 247 3.87 -12.68 11.13
CA LEU A 247 5.14 -12.14 11.62
C LEU A 247 6.32 -12.52 10.71
N ARG A 248 6.38 -13.77 10.25
CA ARG A 248 7.38 -14.25 9.29
C ARG A 248 7.28 -13.53 7.95
N GLU A 249 6.08 -13.32 7.41
CA GLU A 249 5.90 -12.59 6.15
C GLU A 249 6.35 -11.13 6.28
N TYR A 250 5.92 -10.43 7.33
CA TYR A 250 6.28 -9.02 7.55
C TYR A 250 7.79 -8.84 7.80
N THR A 251 8.41 -9.71 8.60
CA THR A 251 9.87 -9.67 8.80
C THR A 251 10.64 -10.10 7.55
N GLY A 252 10.06 -11.00 6.74
CA GLY A 252 10.60 -11.40 5.45
C GLY A 252 10.65 -10.31 4.39
N LEU A 253 9.82 -9.28 4.55
CA LEU A 253 9.74 -8.12 3.65
C LEU A 253 10.38 -6.84 4.22
N ALA A 254 10.83 -6.85 5.48
CA ALA A 254 11.37 -5.67 6.18
C ALA A 254 12.50 -4.96 5.43
N TYR A 255 13.39 -5.73 4.79
CA TYR A 255 14.54 -5.23 4.03
C TYR A 255 14.49 -5.71 2.57
N ALA A 256 13.29 -5.71 1.97
CA ALA A 256 13.04 -6.14 0.59
C ALA A 256 13.59 -5.14 -0.46
N LEU A 257 14.88 -4.80 -0.37
CA LEU A 257 15.61 -3.91 -1.29
C LEU A 257 15.82 -4.55 -2.68
N TRP A 258 15.65 -5.86 -2.80
CA TRP A 258 16.02 -6.67 -3.97
C TRP A 258 14.89 -7.58 -4.47
N VAL A 259 13.77 -7.62 -3.75
CA VAL A 259 12.76 -8.66 -3.98
C VAL A 259 11.88 -8.26 -5.16
N VAL A 260 12.03 -9.00 -6.25
CA VAL A 260 10.98 -9.13 -7.27
C VAL A 260 9.89 -10.01 -6.64
N PHE A 261 8.77 -9.40 -6.22
CA PHE A 261 7.65 -10.11 -5.60
C PHE A 261 7.30 -11.40 -6.37
N PRO A 262 6.94 -12.49 -5.69
CA PRO A 262 5.72 -13.23 -5.99
C PRO A 262 4.56 -12.58 -5.19
N ALA A 263 3.40 -12.30 -5.78
CA ALA A 263 2.33 -13.20 -6.19
C ALA A 263 1.64 -13.91 -5.00
N TYR A 264 0.67 -13.21 -4.40
CA TYR A 264 -0.56 -13.76 -3.78
C TYR A 264 -0.47 -15.08 -3.01
N GLY A 265 -0.58 -15.00 -1.67
CA GLY A 265 -0.70 -16.17 -0.78
C GLY A 265 0.63 -16.76 -0.30
N LEU A 266 1.70 -15.97 -0.24
CA LEU A 266 3.09 -16.38 -0.04
C LEU A 266 3.34 -17.35 1.13
N PRO A 267 3.68 -18.63 0.89
CA PRO A 267 4.48 -19.42 1.83
C PRO A 267 5.93 -19.36 1.34
N ALA A 268 6.70 -18.34 1.74
CA ALA A 268 8.12 -18.27 1.42
C ALA A 268 8.96 -18.28 2.70
N GLY A 269 9.89 -19.23 2.79
CA GLY A 269 10.70 -19.65 3.94
C GLY A 269 11.42 -18.55 4.71
N PHE A 270 12.69 -18.82 4.94
CA PHE A 270 13.65 -17.82 5.36
C PHE A 270 14.02 -16.94 4.16
N THR A 271 14.12 -15.62 4.34
CA THR A 271 14.46 -14.65 3.27
C THR A 271 15.73 -13.88 3.60
N ALA A 272 16.29 -13.13 2.65
CA ALA A 272 17.42 -12.24 2.91
C ALA A 272 17.13 -11.21 4.02
N SER A 273 15.88 -10.70 4.10
CA SER A 273 15.47 -9.82 5.20
C SER A 273 15.60 -10.49 6.56
N HIS A 274 15.24 -11.77 6.67
CA HIS A 274 15.41 -12.54 7.90
C HIS A 274 16.90 -12.70 8.25
N ALA A 275 17.75 -13.00 7.26
CA ALA A 275 19.20 -13.09 7.46
C ALA A 275 19.79 -11.78 8.00
N VAL A 276 19.41 -10.64 7.40
CA VAL A 276 19.83 -9.31 7.84
C VAL A 276 19.32 -9.03 9.25
N LEU A 277 18.06 -9.33 9.56
CA LEU A 277 17.50 -9.12 10.89
C LEU A 277 18.20 -9.95 11.96
N ILE A 278 18.49 -11.23 11.67
CA ILE A 278 19.25 -12.10 12.59
C ILE A 278 20.67 -11.57 12.77
N ALA A 279 21.35 -11.14 11.71
CA ALA A 279 22.69 -10.58 11.81
C ALA A 279 22.71 -9.29 12.63
N VAL A 280 21.74 -8.38 12.42
CA VAL A 280 21.57 -7.15 13.20
C VAL A 280 21.29 -7.47 14.67
N ALA A 281 20.34 -8.36 14.95
CA ALA A 281 20.01 -8.76 16.32
C ALA A 281 21.21 -9.43 17.01
N GLY A 282 21.86 -10.38 16.35
CA GLY A 282 23.06 -11.08 16.84
C GLY A 282 24.20 -10.11 17.12
N TYR A 283 24.42 -9.13 16.25
CA TYR A 283 25.40 -8.06 16.46
C TYR A 283 25.07 -7.22 17.70
N LEU A 284 23.83 -6.75 17.84
CA LEU A 284 23.43 -5.93 18.99
C LEU A 284 23.50 -6.73 20.31
N LEU A 285 23.16 -8.02 20.29
CA LEU A 285 23.34 -8.93 21.43
C LEU A 285 24.83 -9.09 21.78
N TYR A 286 25.69 -9.34 20.80
CA TYR A 286 27.14 -9.42 20.97
C TYR A 286 27.73 -8.11 21.54
N ARG A 287 27.23 -6.97 21.07
CA ARG A 287 27.61 -5.63 21.59
C ARG A 287 26.93 -5.28 22.92
N ARG A 288 26.08 -6.16 23.46
CA ARG A 288 25.30 -5.98 24.70
C ARG A 288 24.39 -4.74 24.68
N ARG A 289 23.91 -4.34 23.50
CA ARG A 289 22.95 -3.24 23.25
C ARG A 289 21.51 -3.73 23.37
N PHE A 290 21.18 -4.33 24.51
CA PHE A 290 19.88 -4.96 24.75
C PHE A 290 18.73 -3.95 24.74
N ALA A 291 18.98 -2.72 25.21
CA ALA A 291 17.95 -1.69 25.33
C ALA A 291 17.51 -1.21 23.94
N GLU A 292 18.47 -0.97 23.03
CA GLU A 292 18.20 -0.61 21.64
C GLU A 292 17.50 -1.75 20.88
N LEU A 293 17.94 -2.99 21.09
CA LEU A 293 17.31 -4.17 20.49
C LEU A 293 15.84 -4.30 20.93
N ALA A 294 15.59 -4.21 22.24
CA ALA A 294 14.24 -4.29 22.81
C ALA A 294 13.37 -3.13 22.32
N PHE A 295 13.90 -1.91 22.25
CA PHE A 295 13.18 -0.75 21.72
C PHE A 295 12.79 -0.93 20.25
N GLY A 296 13.72 -1.35 19.39
CA GLY A 296 13.44 -1.49 17.96
C GLY A 296 12.46 -2.62 17.65
N LEU A 297 12.64 -3.80 18.26
CA LEU A 297 11.72 -4.92 18.11
C LEU A 297 10.35 -4.63 18.75
N GLY A 298 10.34 -4.00 19.94
CA GLY A 298 9.12 -3.59 20.62
C GLY A 298 8.33 -2.56 19.82
N THR A 299 9.02 -1.59 19.21
CA THR A 299 8.40 -0.61 18.29
C THR A 299 7.78 -1.28 17.08
N PHE A 300 8.51 -2.21 16.44
CA PHE A 300 8.02 -2.97 15.30
C PHE A 300 6.75 -3.76 15.67
N LEU A 301 6.79 -4.54 16.76
CA LEU A 301 5.66 -5.34 17.19
C LEU A 301 4.45 -4.49 17.63
N ALA A 302 4.68 -3.39 18.35
CA ALA A 302 3.60 -2.53 18.81
C ALA A 302 2.85 -1.86 17.65
N LEU A 303 3.57 -1.40 16.63
CA LEU A 303 2.97 -0.81 15.42
C LEU A 303 2.33 -1.87 14.51
N LEU A 304 2.85 -3.10 14.51
CA LEU A 304 2.30 -4.20 13.70
C LEU A 304 1.07 -4.84 14.33
N ALA A 305 0.93 -4.76 15.66
CA ALA A 305 -0.13 -5.42 16.42
C ALA A 305 -1.54 -5.27 15.83
N PRO A 306 -1.99 -4.09 15.33
CA PRO A 306 -3.36 -3.94 14.82
C PRO A 306 -3.69 -4.80 13.58
N VAL A 307 -2.68 -5.30 12.87
CA VAL A 307 -2.87 -6.17 11.69
C VAL A 307 -2.25 -7.55 11.86
N LEU A 308 -1.43 -7.75 12.88
CA LEU A 308 -0.74 -9.01 13.13
C LEU A 308 -1.72 -10.18 13.36
N PHE A 309 -2.89 -9.87 13.92
CA PHE A 309 -3.93 -10.84 14.27
C PHE A 309 -4.98 -11.08 13.18
N VAL A 310 -4.86 -10.41 12.03
CA VAL A 310 -5.79 -10.59 10.90
C VAL A 310 -5.54 -11.95 10.25
N ARG A 311 -6.60 -12.71 10.00
CA ARG A 311 -6.50 -14.11 9.55
C ARG A 311 -6.13 -14.25 8.07
N ASP A 312 -6.80 -13.48 7.22
CA ASP A 312 -6.84 -13.73 5.78
C ASP A 312 -6.35 -12.52 4.94
N HIS A 313 -5.64 -11.57 5.55
CA HIS A 313 -5.26 -10.30 4.91
C HIS A 313 -3.86 -9.82 5.31
N THR A 314 -2.86 -10.57 4.89
CA THR A 314 -1.45 -10.24 5.08
C THR A 314 -0.87 -9.66 3.79
N HIS A 315 -0.58 -8.36 3.81
CA HIS A 315 -0.14 -7.62 2.63
C HIS A 315 1.02 -6.68 2.95
N SER A 316 1.91 -6.51 1.97
CA SER A 316 3.17 -5.77 2.14
C SER A 316 2.97 -4.31 2.57
N PHE A 317 1.89 -3.66 2.13
CA PHE A 317 1.62 -2.27 2.48
C PHE A 317 1.40 -2.03 3.98
N HIS A 318 1.01 -3.06 4.75
CA HIS A 318 0.89 -2.99 6.21
C HIS A 318 2.23 -2.89 6.95
N LEU A 319 3.35 -3.13 6.26
CA LEU A 319 4.70 -3.06 6.81
C LEU A 319 5.26 -1.64 6.89
N TYR A 320 4.67 -0.71 6.14
CA TYR A 320 5.21 0.64 5.92
C TYR A 320 5.48 1.39 7.23
N VAL A 321 4.49 1.42 8.12
CA VAL A 321 4.60 2.05 9.46
C VAL A 321 5.44 1.21 10.43
N PRO A 322 5.17 -0.11 10.63
CA PRO A 322 5.92 -0.92 11.60
C PRO A 322 7.43 -0.98 11.35
N ALA A 323 7.85 -0.98 10.08
CA ALA A 323 9.26 -1.12 9.69
C ALA A 323 10.18 -0.04 10.29
N ILE A 324 9.65 1.11 10.76
CA ILE A 324 10.42 2.15 11.46
C ILE A 324 11.24 1.57 12.62
N GLY A 325 10.68 0.62 13.38
CA GLY A 325 11.39 -0.03 14.49
C GLY A 325 12.60 -0.85 14.03
N LEU A 326 12.49 -1.52 12.88
CA LEU A 326 13.58 -2.32 12.30
C LEU A 326 14.64 -1.43 11.65
N TRP A 327 14.23 -0.35 10.98
CA TRP A 327 15.17 0.65 10.45
C TRP A 327 15.97 1.35 11.55
N PHE A 328 15.40 1.55 12.73
CA PHE A 328 16.15 1.99 13.90
C PHE A 328 17.27 1.00 14.28
N LEU A 329 16.99 -0.31 14.31
CA LEU A 329 18.02 -1.33 14.61
C LEU A 329 19.13 -1.36 13.57
N ALA A 330 18.77 -1.26 12.29
CA ALA A 330 19.74 -1.14 11.21
C ALA A 330 20.60 0.11 11.38
N ALA A 331 20.00 1.25 11.72
CA ALA A 331 20.70 2.51 11.96
C ALA A 331 21.69 2.42 13.13
N VAL A 332 21.27 1.90 14.29
CA VAL A 332 22.15 1.71 15.46
C VAL A 332 23.34 0.81 15.10
N THR A 333 23.10 -0.26 14.35
CA THR A 333 24.12 -1.21 13.93
C THR A 333 25.15 -0.56 13.01
N VAL A 334 24.69 0.12 11.96
CA VAL A 334 25.58 0.81 11.01
C VAL A 334 26.35 1.93 11.70
N ASP A 335 25.71 2.69 12.60
CA ASP A 335 26.35 3.78 13.34
C ASP A 335 27.47 3.27 14.27
N ASP A 336 27.21 2.19 15.02
CA ASP A 336 28.23 1.56 15.88
C ASP A 336 29.38 0.96 15.08
N LEU A 337 29.10 0.32 13.94
CA LEU A 337 30.14 -0.22 13.05
C LEU A 337 31.03 0.91 12.50
N LEU A 338 30.44 2.00 12.01
CA LEU A 338 31.20 3.10 11.43
C LEU A 338 32.02 3.87 12.46
N ALA A 339 31.49 4.07 13.68
CA ALA A 339 32.24 4.67 14.78
C ALA A 339 33.54 3.90 15.11
N ARG A 340 33.60 2.59 14.80
CA ARG A 340 34.75 1.72 15.05
C ARG A 340 35.82 1.76 13.96
N VAL A 341 35.48 2.19 12.74
CA VAL A 341 36.43 2.20 11.61
C VAL A 341 37.56 3.26 11.77
N ARG A 342 37.52 4.09 12.84
CA ARG A 342 38.52 5.10 13.26
C ARG A 342 38.80 6.23 12.27
N ALA A 343 39.08 7.39 12.87
CA ALA A 343 39.18 8.71 12.27
C ALA A 343 40.34 8.84 11.27
N GLY A 344 40.06 9.44 10.11
CA GLY A 344 41.02 9.68 9.03
C GLY A 344 40.41 9.53 7.63
N SER A 345 39.25 8.87 7.52
CA SER A 345 38.63 8.49 6.24
C SER A 345 37.14 8.83 6.17
N GLU A 346 36.66 9.86 6.88
CA GLU A 346 35.24 10.24 6.90
C GLU A 346 34.68 10.46 5.49
N ARG A 347 35.46 11.11 4.61
CA ARG A 347 35.08 11.30 3.20
C ARG A 347 34.86 9.97 2.48
N THR A 348 35.72 8.98 2.72
CA THR A 348 35.63 7.65 2.12
C THR A 348 34.42 6.88 2.65
N VAL A 349 34.14 6.96 3.95
CA VAL A 349 32.94 6.36 4.54
C VAL A 349 31.68 6.99 3.96
N HIS A 350 31.62 8.32 3.88
CA HIS A 350 30.50 9.02 3.25
C HIS A 350 30.34 8.65 1.77
N ALA A 351 31.43 8.55 1.02
CA ALA A 351 31.43 8.11 -0.37
C ALA A 351 30.93 6.66 -0.51
N ALA A 352 31.35 5.76 0.37
CA ALA A 352 30.91 4.37 0.37
C ALA A 352 29.42 4.22 0.69
N LEU A 353 28.92 4.94 1.70
CA LEU A 353 27.48 4.97 2.01
C LEU A 353 26.66 5.55 0.86
N ALA A 354 27.14 6.62 0.23
CA ALA A 354 26.48 7.23 -0.93
C ALA A 354 26.47 6.26 -2.12
N LEU A 355 27.59 5.61 -2.43
CA LEU A 355 27.68 4.60 -3.49
C LEU A 355 26.75 3.42 -3.23
N MET A 356 26.69 2.93 -1.99
CA MET A 356 25.78 1.85 -1.61
C MET A 356 24.31 2.27 -1.74
N ALA A 357 23.96 3.50 -1.34
CA ALA A 357 22.60 4.02 -1.52
C ALA A 357 22.23 4.14 -3.01
N VAL A 358 23.16 4.58 -3.86
CA VAL A 358 22.96 4.63 -5.32
C VAL A 358 22.80 3.22 -5.90
N LEU A 359 23.64 2.26 -5.50
CA LEU A 359 23.52 0.88 -5.95
C LEU A 359 22.16 0.28 -5.55
N VAL A 360 21.72 0.50 -4.30
CA VAL A 360 20.40 0.09 -3.85
C VAL A 360 19.31 0.76 -4.68
N CYS A 361 19.40 2.07 -4.94
CA CYS A 361 18.45 2.78 -5.79
C CYS A 361 18.34 2.15 -7.19
N VAL A 362 19.47 1.81 -7.81
CA VAL A 362 19.50 1.15 -9.13
C VAL A 362 18.83 -0.22 -9.06
N VAL A 363 19.18 -1.05 -8.07
CA VAL A 363 18.58 -2.38 -7.93
C VAL A 363 17.08 -2.30 -7.62
N SER A 364 16.66 -1.35 -6.78
CA SER A 364 15.25 -1.09 -6.50
C SER A 364 14.52 -0.63 -7.75
N SER A 365 15.11 0.24 -8.57
CA SER A 365 14.52 0.71 -9.82
C SER A 365 14.32 -0.44 -10.82
N VAL A 366 15.31 -1.33 -10.93
CA VAL A 366 15.21 -2.55 -11.75
C VAL A 366 14.12 -3.47 -11.21
N SER A 367 14.06 -3.66 -9.89
CA SER A 367 13.04 -4.47 -9.21
C SER A 367 11.63 -3.90 -9.40
N VAL A 368 11.42 -2.59 -9.23
CA VAL A 368 10.13 -1.93 -9.48
C VAL A 368 9.73 -2.13 -10.94
N ARG A 369 10.66 -1.89 -11.89
CA ARG A 369 10.38 -2.13 -13.31
C ARG A 369 9.97 -3.57 -13.57
N ALA A 370 10.71 -4.54 -13.03
CA ALA A 370 10.39 -5.96 -13.17
C ALA A 370 9.00 -6.30 -12.62
N ASN A 371 8.56 -5.67 -11.51
CA ASN A 371 7.21 -5.84 -10.98
C ASN A 371 6.12 -5.23 -11.87
N THR A 372 6.42 -4.12 -12.55
CA THR A 372 5.50 -3.43 -13.46
C THR A 372 5.42 -4.04 -14.86
N THR A 373 6.48 -4.68 -15.34
CA THR A 373 6.58 -5.23 -16.71
C THR A 373 6.60 -6.76 -16.76
N ALA A 374 6.36 -7.44 -15.63
CA ALA A 374 6.40 -8.89 -15.59
C ALA A 374 5.39 -9.54 -16.53
N ILE A 375 5.75 -10.73 -17.00
CA ILE A 375 4.92 -11.63 -17.78
C ILE A 375 4.51 -12.75 -16.80
N VAL A 376 3.21 -12.87 -16.53
CA VAL A 376 2.66 -13.92 -15.66
C VAL A 376 2.13 -15.09 -16.51
N ASP A 377 1.78 -14.83 -17.76
CA ASP A 377 1.32 -15.82 -18.74
C ASP A 377 2.01 -15.53 -20.10
N GLU A 378 2.54 -16.56 -20.77
CA GLU A 378 3.21 -16.40 -22.08
C GLU A 378 2.29 -15.76 -23.15
N SER A 379 0.98 -15.91 -22.98
CA SER A 379 -0.02 -15.27 -23.84
C SER A 379 -0.33 -13.81 -23.47
N PHE A 380 0.01 -13.36 -22.25
CA PHE A 380 -0.39 -12.03 -21.77
C PHE A 380 0.48 -11.40 -20.66
N GLN A 381 0.94 -10.17 -20.91
CA GLN A 381 1.73 -9.39 -19.95
C GLN A 381 0.85 -8.80 -18.84
N MET A 382 1.08 -9.19 -17.58
CA MET A 382 0.38 -8.68 -16.39
C MET A 382 1.38 -8.39 -15.25
N PRO A 383 1.27 -7.25 -14.55
CA PRO A 383 2.11 -6.96 -13.39
C PRO A 383 2.06 -8.04 -12.30
N ARG A 384 3.10 -8.14 -11.47
CA ARG A 384 3.13 -9.10 -10.34
C ARG A 384 2.31 -8.66 -9.14
N SER A 385 2.23 -7.35 -8.89
CA SER A 385 1.36 -6.78 -7.87
C SER A 385 -0.10 -6.86 -8.30
N PHE A 386 -1.00 -7.26 -7.41
CA PHE A 386 -2.43 -7.25 -7.75
C PHE A 386 -3.00 -5.87 -7.97
N VAL A 387 -2.54 -4.87 -7.21
CA VAL A 387 -3.04 -3.51 -7.34
C VAL A 387 -2.76 -3.06 -8.76
N LEU A 388 -1.53 -3.30 -9.23
CA LEU A 388 -1.12 -2.97 -10.59
C LEU A 388 -1.86 -3.80 -11.65
N ARG A 389 -2.14 -5.10 -11.40
CA ARG A 389 -3.00 -5.90 -12.30
C ARG A 389 -4.39 -5.30 -12.42
N ARG A 390 -5.03 -5.00 -11.29
CA ARG A 390 -6.37 -4.42 -11.24
C ARG A 390 -6.41 -3.04 -11.89
N ALA A 391 -5.40 -2.21 -11.66
CA ALA A 391 -5.23 -0.92 -12.31
C ALA A 391 -5.10 -1.06 -13.83
N MET A 392 -4.28 -1.99 -14.31
CA MET A 392 -4.10 -2.24 -15.74
C MET A 392 -5.41 -2.71 -16.39
N LEU A 393 -6.12 -3.64 -15.74
CA LEU A 393 -7.41 -4.14 -16.21
C LEU A 393 -8.46 -3.02 -16.26
N ALA A 394 -8.56 -2.21 -15.19
CA ALA A 394 -9.48 -1.07 -15.15
C ALA A 394 -9.19 -0.05 -16.25
N GLY A 395 -7.91 0.26 -16.52
CA GLY A 395 -7.52 1.15 -17.61
C GLY A 395 -7.93 0.66 -18.99
N ARG A 396 -7.75 -0.65 -19.28
CA ARG A 396 -8.19 -1.26 -20.54
C ARG A 396 -9.70 -1.27 -20.69
N MET A 397 -10.40 -1.68 -19.64
CA MET A 397 -11.87 -1.70 -19.63
C MET A 397 -12.43 -0.29 -19.82
N ARG A 398 -11.87 0.72 -19.15
CA ARG A 398 -12.23 2.12 -19.37
C ARG A 398 -12.14 2.49 -20.85
N ASP A 399 -11.00 2.23 -21.49
CA ASP A 399 -10.77 2.61 -22.88
C ASP A 399 -11.74 1.91 -23.83
N ASP A 400 -11.98 0.61 -23.64
CA ASP A 400 -12.93 -0.15 -24.45
C ASP A 400 -14.39 0.28 -24.21
N ILE A 401 -14.79 0.50 -22.95
CA ILE A 401 -16.15 0.95 -22.61
C ILE A 401 -16.39 2.35 -23.20
N LEU A 402 -15.46 3.29 -23.02
CA LEU A 402 -15.59 4.66 -23.56
C LEU A 402 -15.67 4.68 -25.09
N ALA A 403 -14.98 3.76 -25.76
CA ALA A 403 -15.02 3.66 -27.22
C ALA A 403 -16.32 3.05 -27.76
N ARG A 404 -17.07 2.31 -26.93
CA ARG A 404 -18.19 1.47 -27.38
C ARG A 404 -19.54 1.87 -26.81
N SER A 405 -19.57 2.48 -25.62
CA SER A 405 -20.81 2.70 -24.87
C SER A 405 -21.72 3.72 -25.54
N ALA A 406 -22.97 3.33 -25.75
CA ALA A 406 -24.02 4.23 -26.19
C ALA A 406 -24.59 5.10 -25.05
N LEU A 407 -24.39 4.70 -23.79
CA LEU A 407 -24.93 5.38 -22.59
C LEU A 407 -24.09 6.58 -22.11
N ARG A 408 -23.14 7.06 -22.91
CA ARG A 408 -22.27 8.18 -22.50
C ARG A 408 -23.08 9.45 -22.26
N GLY A 409 -23.01 10.00 -21.05
CA GLY A 409 -23.77 11.18 -20.64
C GLY A 409 -25.29 10.99 -20.56
N GLN A 410 -25.76 9.74 -20.55
CA GLN A 410 -27.18 9.40 -20.41
C GLN A 410 -27.39 8.51 -19.17
N PRO A 411 -28.52 8.66 -18.45
CA PRO A 411 -28.91 7.70 -17.44
C PRO A 411 -29.34 6.40 -18.13
N GLY A 412 -29.23 5.29 -17.42
CA GLY A 412 -29.61 3.98 -17.94
C GLY A 412 -29.12 2.86 -17.06
N ARG A 413 -29.19 1.63 -17.58
CA ARG A 413 -28.66 0.45 -16.92
C ARG A 413 -27.59 -0.20 -17.78
N MET A 414 -26.39 -0.36 -17.23
CA MET A 414 -25.32 -1.11 -17.86
C MET A 414 -25.18 -2.48 -17.20
N VAL A 415 -25.35 -3.54 -17.98
CA VAL A 415 -25.22 -4.92 -17.54
C VAL A 415 -23.88 -5.46 -18.02
N LEU A 416 -22.95 -5.65 -17.09
CA LEU A 416 -21.66 -6.25 -17.36
C LEU A 416 -21.71 -7.76 -17.13
N VAL A 417 -21.50 -8.51 -18.21
CA VAL A 417 -21.54 -9.98 -18.21
C VAL A 417 -20.13 -10.54 -18.37
N TYR A 418 -19.82 -11.54 -17.54
CA TYR A 418 -18.62 -12.34 -17.69
C TYR A 418 -18.99 -13.77 -18.05
N PRO A 419 -18.60 -14.26 -19.23
CA PRO A 419 -19.17 -15.48 -19.78
C PRO A 419 -18.51 -16.78 -19.28
N TYR A 420 -17.42 -16.71 -18.50
CA TYR A 420 -16.65 -17.91 -18.11
C TYR A 420 -16.91 -18.32 -16.64
N PRO A 421 -17.70 -19.37 -16.38
CA PRO A 421 -18.02 -19.80 -15.01
C PRO A 421 -16.84 -20.45 -14.27
N GLU A 422 -15.84 -20.97 -15.00
CA GLU A 422 -14.81 -21.84 -14.42
C GLU A 422 -13.71 -21.08 -13.65
N ILE A 423 -13.61 -19.76 -13.81
CA ILE A 423 -12.58 -18.95 -13.14
C ILE A 423 -13.22 -17.84 -12.29
N LEU A 424 -13.92 -18.24 -11.22
CA LEU A 424 -14.51 -17.35 -10.19
C LEU A 424 -13.51 -16.33 -9.62
N ALA A 425 -12.20 -16.63 -9.63
CA ALA A 425 -11.16 -15.72 -9.16
C ALA A 425 -11.03 -14.45 -10.02
N ASN A 426 -11.23 -14.56 -11.34
CA ASN A 426 -11.10 -13.43 -12.26
C ASN A 426 -12.34 -12.53 -12.28
N TRP A 427 -13.53 -13.11 -12.10
CA TRP A 427 -14.77 -12.35 -11.84
C TRP A 427 -14.61 -11.39 -10.64
N ARG A 428 -14.12 -11.91 -9.51
CA ARG A 428 -13.88 -11.09 -8.31
C ARG A 428 -12.83 -10.01 -8.54
N ASN A 429 -11.84 -10.25 -9.40
CA ASN A 429 -10.81 -9.26 -9.73
C ASN A 429 -11.36 -8.10 -10.55
N VAL A 430 -12.28 -8.33 -11.50
CA VAL A 430 -12.89 -7.26 -12.29
C VAL A 430 -13.89 -6.46 -11.45
N HIS A 431 -14.76 -7.14 -10.71
CA HIS A 431 -15.67 -6.47 -9.78
C HIS A 431 -14.90 -5.63 -8.73
N ALA A 432 -13.81 -6.17 -8.20
CA ALA A 432 -12.91 -5.43 -7.33
C ALA A 432 -12.22 -4.29 -8.09
N ALA A 433 -11.73 -4.49 -9.32
CA ALA A 433 -11.06 -3.44 -10.08
C ALA A 433 -11.95 -2.22 -10.33
N LEU A 434 -13.27 -2.40 -10.51
CA LEU A 434 -14.21 -1.33 -10.84
C LEU A 434 -15.00 -0.77 -9.65
N GLY A 435 -14.75 -1.25 -8.42
CA GLY A 435 -15.36 -0.72 -7.20
C GLY A 435 -16.89 -0.79 -7.19
N GLN A 436 -17.49 -1.95 -7.52
CA GLN A 436 -18.96 -2.13 -7.62
C GLN A 436 -19.65 -1.24 -8.68
N GLY A 437 -18.94 -0.88 -9.75
CA GLY A 437 -19.49 -0.09 -10.86
C GLY A 437 -19.23 1.41 -10.76
N SER A 438 -18.68 1.88 -9.62
CA SER A 438 -18.26 3.26 -9.39
C SER A 438 -17.34 3.77 -10.50
N ALA A 439 -16.44 2.91 -10.99
CA ALA A 439 -15.55 3.24 -12.09
C ALA A 439 -16.31 3.62 -13.38
N ILE A 440 -17.39 2.89 -13.71
CA ILE A 440 -18.14 3.11 -14.95
C ILE A 440 -18.96 4.39 -14.86
N ARG A 441 -19.63 4.62 -13.72
CA ARG A 441 -20.34 5.87 -13.43
C ARG A 441 -19.44 7.09 -13.58
N LEU A 442 -18.23 7.00 -13.03
CA LEU A 442 -17.18 8.01 -13.18
C LEU A 442 -16.77 8.23 -14.63
N PHE A 443 -16.48 7.17 -15.40
CA PHE A 443 -15.96 7.31 -16.76
C PHE A 443 -17.01 7.84 -17.74
N LEU A 444 -18.26 7.42 -17.57
CA LEU A 444 -19.37 7.84 -18.42
C LEU A 444 -20.00 9.17 -18.00
N GLU A 445 -19.50 9.77 -16.92
CA GLU A 445 -20.05 11.01 -16.32
C GLU A 445 -21.54 10.87 -15.97
N SER A 446 -21.95 9.66 -15.55
CA SER A 446 -23.33 9.29 -15.27
C SER A 446 -23.45 8.74 -13.84
N PRO A 447 -23.59 9.60 -12.81
CA PRO A 447 -23.67 9.16 -11.41
C PRO A 447 -24.92 8.33 -11.12
N ASP A 448 -26.00 8.53 -11.89
CA ASP A 448 -27.26 7.79 -11.76
C ASP A 448 -27.30 6.50 -12.61
N LEU A 449 -26.19 6.12 -13.26
CA LEU A 449 -26.11 4.90 -14.06
C LEU A 449 -26.15 3.66 -13.15
N ASP A 450 -27.16 2.82 -13.36
CA ASP A 450 -27.29 1.54 -12.67
C ASP A 450 -26.34 0.52 -13.31
N VAL A 451 -25.31 0.10 -12.58
CA VAL A 451 -24.29 -0.83 -13.08
C VAL A 451 -24.47 -2.17 -12.39
N LEU A 452 -24.87 -3.17 -13.18
CA LEU A 452 -25.08 -4.52 -12.68
C LEU A 452 -24.00 -5.47 -13.21
N PHE A 453 -23.31 -6.13 -12.29
CA PHE A 453 -22.43 -7.25 -12.62
C PHE A 453 -23.22 -8.55 -12.55
N VAL A 454 -23.44 -9.19 -13.69
CA VAL A 454 -24.17 -10.46 -13.77
C VAL A 454 -23.18 -11.61 -14.01
N PRO A 455 -23.18 -12.66 -13.16
CA PRO A 455 -22.42 -13.89 -13.41
C PRO A 455 -22.89 -14.55 -14.72
N PRO A 456 -22.19 -15.57 -15.26
CA PRO A 456 -22.59 -16.20 -16.51
C PRO A 456 -23.97 -16.88 -16.37
N ALA A 457 -25.00 -16.13 -16.73
CA ALA A 457 -26.26 -16.61 -17.29
C ALA A 457 -26.39 -15.89 -18.65
N GLU A 458 -27.21 -16.44 -19.55
CA GLU A 458 -27.47 -15.77 -20.83
C GLU A 458 -27.79 -14.28 -20.56
N PRO A 459 -27.11 -13.34 -21.26
CA PRO A 459 -27.38 -11.93 -21.07
C PRO A 459 -28.89 -11.73 -21.25
N PRO A 460 -29.60 -11.06 -20.32
CA PRO A 460 -31.02 -10.86 -20.47
C PRO A 460 -31.26 -10.19 -21.82
N PRO A 461 -32.03 -10.78 -22.74
CA PRO A 461 -32.37 -10.12 -23.98
C PRO A 461 -33.14 -8.86 -23.60
N SER A 462 -32.58 -7.71 -23.94
CA SER A 462 -33.25 -6.44 -23.77
C SER A 462 -33.09 -5.67 -25.07
N ASP A 463 -34.20 -5.48 -25.76
CA ASP A 463 -34.31 -4.53 -26.87
C ASP A 463 -34.59 -3.10 -26.34
N ASP A 464 -34.57 -2.91 -25.01
CA ASP A 464 -34.70 -1.59 -24.37
C ASP A 464 -33.45 -0.75 -24.63
N PRO A 465 -33.57 0.40 -25.33
CA PRO A 465 -32.45 1.31 -25.57
C PRO A 465 -31.84 1.90 -24.28
N GLY A 466 -32.54 1.83 -23.15
CA GLY A 466 -32.02 2.23 -21.84
C GLY A 466 -31.15 1.17 -21.15
N ILE A 467 -31.00 -0.02 -21.73
CA ILE A 467 -30.19 -1.12 -21.18
C ILE A 467 -29.07 -1.50 -22.15
N GLU A 468 -27.82 -1.32 -21.71
CA GLU A 468 -26.64 -1.70 -22.48
C GLU A 468 -25.97 -2.93 -21.88
N VAL A 469 -25.84 -3.99 -22.68
CA VAL A 469 -25.16 -5.22 -22.27
C VAL A 469 -23.75 -5.25 -22.85
N MET A 470 -22.75 -5.27 -21.97
CA MET A 470 -21.35 -5.45 -22.35
C MET A 470 -20.78 -6.74 -21.77
N ILE A 471 -20.10 -7.48 -22.61
CA ILE A 471 -19.44 -8.75 -22.27
C ILE A 471 -17.95 -8.48 -22.17
N TYR A 472 -17.34 -8.86 -21.05
CA TYR A 472 -15.92 -8.63 -20.85
C TYR A 472 -15.11 -9.92 -20.74
N THR A 473 -13.82 -9.80 -21.01
CA THR A 473 -12.83 -10.89 -20.91
C THR A 473 -11.94 -10.72 -19.70
N GLU A 474 -11.24 -11.79 -19.33
CA GLU A 474 -10.21 -11.79 -18.27
C GLU A 474 -9.12 -10.74 -18.46
N LEU A 475 -8.91 -10.32 -19.71
CA LEU A 475 -7.88 -9.37 -20.12
C LEU A 475 -8.34 -7.91 -20.06
N GLY A 476 -9.55 -7.68 -19.54
CA GLY A 476 -10.15 -6.36 -19.44
C GLY A 476 -10.61 -5.80 -20.78
N ARG A 477 -10.82 -6.65 -21.80
CA ARG A 477 -11.47 -6.23 -23.05
C ARG A 477 -12.98 -6.32 -22.93
N CYS A 478 -13.68 -5.32 -23.46
CA CYS A 478 -15.14 -5.27 -23.49
C CYS A 478 -15.68 -5.38 -24.92
N TYR A 479 -16.76 -6.14 -25.09
CA TYR A 479 -17.46 -6.38 -26.34
C TYR A 479 -18.96 -6.11 -26.15
N THR A 480 -19.61 -5.62 -27.19
CA THR A 480 -21.08 -5.51 -27.20
C THR A 480 -21.72 -6.89 -27.33
N ALA A 481 -22.96 -7.04 -26.85
CA ALA A 481 -23.72 -8.27 -27.05
C ALA A 481 -23.86 -8.66 -28.54
N ALA A 482 -23.98 -7.67 -29.43
CA ALA A 482 -24.08 -7.89 -30.88
C ALA A 482 -22.80 -8.49 -31.48
N GLU A 483 -21.63 -7.99 -31.09
CA GLU A 483 -20.34 -8.49 -31.57
C GLU A 483 -20.09 -9.94 -31.14
N VAL A 484 -20.45 -10.29 -29.91
CA VAL A 484 -20.31 -11.68 -29.42
C VAL A 484 -21.25 -12.61 -30.17
N LYS A 485 -22.51 -12.22 -30.40
CA LYS A 485 -23.46 -12.99 -31.22
C LYS A 485 -22.95 -13.19 -32.65
N ASP A 486 -22.39 -12.16 -33.28
CA ASP A 486 -21.83 -12.29 -34.63
C ASP A 486 -20.60 -13.22 -34.67
N ALA A 487 -19.70 -13.10 -33.69
CA ALA A 487 -18.54 -13.98 -33.57
C ALA A 487 -18.94 -15.46 -33.38
N GLN A 488 -19.93 -15.73 -32.53
CA GLN A 488 -20.50 -17.08 -32.33
C GLN A 488 -21.11 -17.62 -33.63
N ARG A 489 -21.86 -16.79 -34.36
CA ARG A 489 -22.44 -17.16 -35.66
C ARG A 489 -21.37 -17.52 -36.69
N ARG A 490 -20.30 -16.72 -36.80
CA ARG A 490 -19.16 -17.00 -37.71
C ARG A 490 -18.45 -18.30 -37.34
N ARG A 491 -18.25 -18.57 -36.05
CA ARG A 491 -17.63 -19.81 -35.57
C ARG A 491 -18.47 -21.04 -35.91
N ALA A 492 -19.78 -20.99 -35.68
CA ALA A 492 -20.70 -22.07 -36.03
C ALA A 492 -20.69 -22.39 -37.54
N LEU A 493 -20.56 -21.37 -38.40
CA LEU A 493 -20.43 -21.53 -39.86
C LEU A 493 -19.10 -22.20 -40.25
N LEU A 494 -18.00 -21.87 -39.58
CA LEU A 494 -16.68 -22.47 -39.83
C LEU A 494 -16.57 -23.92 -39.32
N GLU A 495 -17.17 -24.23 -38.18
CA GLU A 495 -17.22 -25.57 -37.61
C GLU A 495 -18.20 -26.46 -38.38
N GLY A 496 -19.34 -25.92 -38.82
CA GLY A 496 -20.28 -26.59 -39.73
C GLY A 496 -19.70 -26.89 -41.12
N GLY A 497 -18.68 -26.14 -41.56
CA GLY A 497 -17.94 -26.37 -42.81
C GLY A 497 -16.86 -27.46 -42.75
N ARG A 498 -16.55 -28.02 -41.57
CA ARG A 498 -15.51 -29.07 -41.40
C ARG A 498 -16.05 -30.50 -41.38
N SER A 499 -17.34 -30.71 -41.68
CA SER A 499 -17.93 -32.06 -41.82
C SER A 499 -18.06 -32.47 -43.29
N ALA A 500 -16.96 -32.89 -43.92
CA ALA A 500 -16.99 -33.76 -45.12
C ALA A 500 -15.58 -34.30 -45.47
N ALA A 501 -15.03 -35.17 -44.62
CA ALA A 501 -14.07 -36.18 -45.07
C ALA A 501 -14.47 -37.50 -44.40
N PRO A 502 -14.77 -38.58 -45.16
CA PRO A 502 -15.27 -39.81 -44.56
C PRO A 502 -14.15 -40.45 -43.73
N ALA A 503 -14.45 -40.74 -42.46
CA ALA A 503 -13.63 -41.63 -41.66
C ALA A 503 -13.75 -43.05 -42.22
N ASP A 504 -12.64 -43.59 -42.71
CA ASP A 504 -12.48 -44.98 -43.11
C ASP A 504 -12.68 -45.87 -41.87
N THR A 505 -13.86 -46.48 -41.77
CA THR A 505 -14.21 -47.42 -40.69
C THR A 505 -13.62 -48.79 -41.00
N THR A 506 -12.33 -48.99 -40.72
CA THR A 506 -11.77 -50.33 -40.54
C THR A 506 -10.76 -50.38 -39.39
N ARG A 507 -11.19 -50.89 -38.23
CA ARG A 507 -10.50 -51.89 -37.36
C ARG A 507 -11.16 -51.93 -35.98
N VAL A 508 -11.95 -52.98 -35.73
CA VAL A 508 -11.61 -54.15 -34.87
C VAL A 508 -11.51 -53.77 -33.38
N ALA A 509 -12.54 -54.17 -32.63
CA ALA A 509 -12.60 -54.14 -31.17
C ALA A 509 -11.64 -55.16 -30.53
N PRO A 510 -11.07 -54.89 -29.34
CA PRO A 510 -10.56 -55.93 -28.47
C PRO A 510 -11.63 -56.41 -27.47
N PRO A 511 -11.58 -57.68 -27.02
CA PRO A 511 -12.60 -58.24 -26.15
C PRO A 511 -12.42 -57.80 -24.70
N ALA A 512 -13.52 -57.87 -23.95
CA ALA A 512 -13.53 -57.77 -22.50
C ALA A 512 -12.87 -59.00 -21.88
N ASP A 513 -11.87 -58.77 -21.04
CA ASP A 513 -11.72 -59.31 -19.68
C ASP A 513 -10.58 -58.59 -18.95
#